data_AF-A0A8H5A4S0-F1
#
_entry.id   AF-A0A8H5A4S0-F1
#
_cell.length_a   1.000
_cell.length_b   1.000
_cell.length_c   1.000
_cell.angle_alpha   90.00
_cell.angle_beta   90.00
_cell.angle_gamma   90.00
#
_symmetry.space_group_name_H-M   'P 1'
#
loop_
_entity.id
_entity.type
_entity.pdbx_description
1 polymer ?
#
loop_
_entity_poly.entity_id
_entity_poly.type
_entity_poly.pdbx_seq_one_letter_code
_entity_poly.pdbx_strand_id
1 'polypeptide(L)'
;MRHRLVGRHVQVSTPRTPTLRTRLPCLRTFTHCTQLTTNSRPNLPFLAIPVTTNGVRNFTTERRQWLKHEAKLAVRYTASFWGLLACFGVILFFVNEERLEQEYPTPHEWGWMTRKFLRDSNNSKTPKNGEVNWPWSFELARGLVLRLEDPKVDGQGVTKLTDRVDPEAEIPGEFNPCDISGKSEEWRRGYFEAIMLAAKGAEHVDGWVRDLARNIISPPEFVIGPSNPRPTP
;
A
#
# COMPACT_ATOMS: atom_id res chain seq x y z
N MET A 1 -0.74 52.85 38.72
CA MET A 1 -1.93 53.38 38.03
C MET A 1 -3.02 52.31 38.05
N ARG A 2 -4.24 52.72 38.45
CA ARG A 2 -5.56 52.06 38.30
C ARG A 2 -5.79 51.57 36.87
N HIS A 3 -6.72 50.72 36.44
CA HIS A 3 -7.77 49.77 36.88
C HIS A 3 -8.14 49.07 35.52
N ARG A 4 -8.75 47.88 35.39
CA ARG A 4 -10.14 47.56 35.77
C ARG A 4 -10.47 46.11 35.33
N LEU A 5 -11.11 45.42 36.28
CA LEU A 5 -11.90 44.20 36.25
C LEU A 5 -12.87 44.01 35.06
N VAL A 6 -13.10 42.76 34.64
CA VAL A 6 -14.39 41.99 34.63
C VAL A 6 -13.95 40.50 34.51
N GLY A 7 -14.34 39.49 35.28
CA GLY A 7 -15.51 39.25 36.12
C GLY A 7 -16.29 38.04 35.58
N ARG A 8 -15.95 36.80 35.98
CA ARG A 8 -16.89 35.67 35.84
C ARG A 8 -16.68 34.64 36.95
N HIS A 9 -17.62 34.66 37.90
CA HIS A 9 -17.76 33.68 38.97
C HIS A 9 -18.14 32.31 38.38
N VAL A 10 -17.37 31.28 38.74
CA VAL A 10 -17.77 29.87 38.59
C VAL A 10 -18.29 29.42 39.95
N GLN A 11 -19.59 29.15 40.04
CA GLN A 11 -20.17 28.45 41.18
C GLN A 11 -20.13 26.95 40.90
N VAL A 12 -19.32 26.24 41.68
CA VAL A 12 -19.42 24.80 41.88
C VAL A 12 -20.51 24.59 42.93
N SER A 13 -21.62 23.96 42.54
CA SER A 13 -22.67 23.54 43.46
C SER A 13 -22.98 22.06 43.23
N THR A 14 -22.59 21.26 44.22
CA THR A 14 -23.01 19.88 44.49
C THR A 14 -24.53 19.72 44.39
N PRO A 15 -25.06 18.71 43.67
CA PRO A 15 -26.48 18.40 43.73
C PRO A 15 -26.79 17.60 45.01
N ARG A 16 -27.54 18.29 45.87
CA ARG A 16 -28.24 17.82 47.06
C ARG A 16 -29.33 16.81 46.67
N THR A 17 -29.36 15.67 47.34
CA THR A 17 -30.39 14.64 47.28
C THR A 17 -31.78 15.23 47.58
N PRO A 18 -32.78 15.09 46.68
CA PRO A 18 -34.16 15.37 47.03
C PRO A 18 -34.83 14.09 47.54
N THR A 19 -35.14 14.09 48.83
CA THR A 19 -36.02 13.13 49.49
C THR A 19 -37.41 13.15 48.85
N LEU A 20 -37.92 11.94 48.56
CA LEU A 20 -39.29 11.62 48.15
C LEU A 20 -40.33 12.39 48.97
N ARG A 21 -41.04 13.32 48.32
CA ARG A 21 -42.36 13.76 48.78
C ARG A 21 -43.41 13.06 47.92
N THR A 22 -44.06 12.08 48.52
CA THR A 22 -45.28 11.45 48.03
C THR A 22 -46.34 12.52 47.80
N ARG A 23 -46.50 12.96 46.55
CA ARG A 23 -47.73 13.63 46.11
C ARG A 23 -48.65 12.54 45.57
N LEU A 24 -49.75 12.34 46.26
CA LEU A 24 -50.91 11.58 45.77
C LEU A 24 -51.25 12.06 44.35
N PRO A 25 -51.39 11.17 43.35
CA PRO A 25 -51.90 11.59 42.06
C PRO A 25 -53.37 11.97 42.24
N CYS A 26 -53.68 13.24 42.05
CA CYS A 26 -55.04 13.66 41.76
C CYS A 26 -55.43 12.98 40.44
N LEU A 27 -56.17 11.87 40.55
CA LEU A 27 -56.83 11.21 39.44
C LEU A 27 -57.82 12.21 38.83
N ARG A 28 -57.38 12.93 37.80
CA ARG A 28 -58.31 13.46 36.81
C ARG A 28 -58.82 12.25 36.02
N THR A 29 -59.92 11.68 36.50
CA THR A 29 -60.80 10.85 35.68
C THR A 29 -61.37 11.75 34.58
N PHE A 30 -60.75 11.72 33.40
CA PHE A 30 -61.50 12.05 32.20
C PHE A 30 -62.61 11.01 32.11
N THR A 31 -63.84 11.50 32.18
CA THR A 31 -65.07 10.74 32.06
C THR A 31 -65.03 9.92 30.78
N HIS A 32 -64.73 8.64 30.93
CA HIS A 32 -64.97 7.64 29.91
C HIS A 32 -66.49 7.46 29.81
N CYS A 33 -67.12 8.02 28.78
CA CYS A 33 -68.49 7.64 28.44
C CYS A 33 -68.45 6.20 27.94
N THR A 34 -68.76 5.26 28.83
CA THR A 34 -69.21 3.91 28.47
C THR A 34 -70.37 4.03 27.50
N GLN A 35 -70.22 3.38 26.35
CA GLN A 35 -71.22 3.29 25.31
C GLN A 35 -72.49 2.67 25.88
N LEU A 36 -73.49 3.52 26.18
CA LEU A 36 -74.87 3.05 26.26
C LEU A 36 -75.25 2.58 24.86
N THR A 37 -75.72 1.34 24.80
CA THR A 37 -76.37 0.75 23.64
C THR A 37 -77.63 1.53 23.30
N THR A 38 -77.50 2.57 22.47
CA THR A 38 -78.65 3.22 21.83
C THR A 38 -78.39 3.32 20.34
N ASN A 39 -79.08 2.47 19.59
CA ASN A 39 -79.21 2.53 18.14
C ASN A 39 -79.59 3.96 17.70
N SER A 40 -78.73 4.65 16.94
CA SER A 40 -79.15 5.69 15.96
C SER A 40 -78.02 6.49 15.29
N ARG A 41 -76.74 6.39 15.66
CA ARG A 41 -75.67 7.12 14.95
C ARG A 41 -74.55 6.22 14.41
N PRO A 42 -74.27 6.27 13.09
CA PRO A 42 -73.12 5.58 12.52
C PRO A 42 -71.83 6.22 13.04
N ASN A 43 -70.99 5.43 13.71
CA ASN A 43 -69.65 5.83 14.09
C ASN A 43 -68.81 5.97 12.83
N LEU A 44 -68.37 7.19 12.52
CA LEU A 44 -67.50 7.48 11.39
C LEU A 44 -66.05 7.12 11.79
N PRO A 45 -65.44 6.07 11.20
CA PRO A 45 -64.15 5.55 11.66
C PRO A 45 -62.98 6.51 11.48
N PHE A 46 -63.15 7.63 10.77
CA PHE A 46 -62.14 8.68 10.64
C PHE A 46 -62.10 9.66 11.84
N LEU A 47 -63.13 9.67 12.71
CA LEU A 47 -63.16 10.47 13.94
C LEU A 47 -62.81 9.65 15.18
N ALA A 48 -62.76 8.33 15.08
CA ALA A 48 -62.28 7.47 16.14
C ALA A 48 -60.75 7.50 16.13
N ILE A 49 -60.16 8.20 17.10
CA ILE A 49 -58.71 8.15 17.34
C ILE A 49 -58.40 6.72 17.80
N PRO A 50 -57.68 5.90 17.03
CA PRO A 50 -57.34 4.55 17.46
C PRO A 50 -56.46 4.66 18.69
N VAL A 51 -56.94 4.17 19.83
CA VAL A 51 -56.13 4.01 21.04
C VAL A 51 -55.19 2.84 20.78
N THR A 52 -54.05 3.12 20.13
CA THR A 52 -52.97 2.15 20.04
C THR A 52 -52.41 2.00 21.46
N THR A 53 -52.63 0.85 22.09
CA THR A 53 -51.94 0.47 23.32
C THR A 53 -50.46 0.74 23.15
N ASN A 54 -49.90 1.58 24.03
CA ASN A 54 -48.55 2.13 23.98
C ASN A 54 -47.45 1.05 23.79
N GLY A 55 -47.20 0.65 22.57
CA GLY A 55 -45.87 0.32 22.11
C GLY A 55 -45.22 1.64 21.73
N VAL A 56 -44.31 2.15 22.55
CA VAL A 56 -43.49 3.31 22.20
C VAL A 56 -42.86 3.00 20.85
N ARG A 57 -43.35 3.63 19.78
CA ARG A 57 -42.83 3.45 18.43
C ARG A 57 -41.43 4.06 18.43
N ASN A 58 -40.44 3.22 18.69
CA ASN A 58 -39.05 3.61 18.77
C ASN A 58 -38.59 4.07 17.38
N PHE A 59 -38.65 5.38 17.09
CA PHE A 59 -38.14 6.00 15.86
C PHE A 59 -36.68 5.65 15.53
N THR A 60 -35.96 5.03 16.47
CA THR A 60 -34.57 4.60 16.33
C THR A 60 -34.40 3.26 15.60
N THR A 61 -35.43 2.40 15.51
CA THR A 61 -35.31 1.07 14.87
C THR A 61 -35.24 1.17 13.34
N GLU A 62 -36.03 2.06 12.74
CA GLU A 62 -35.99 2.35 11.30
C GLU A 62 -34.63 2.95 10.90
N ARG A 63 -34.09 3.88 11.72
CA ARG A 63 -32.78 4.49 11.49
C ARG A 63 -31.62 3.49 11.56
N ARG A 64 -31.69 2.48 12.44
CA ARG A 64 -30.66 1.43 12.56
C ARG A 64 -30.66 0.50 11.35
N GLN A 65 -31.82 0.15 10.80
CA GLN A 65 -31.91 -0.66 9.59
C GLN A 65 -31.43 0.12 8.36
N TRP A 66 -31.82 1.40 8.25
CA TRP A 66 -31.32 2.30 7.21
C TRP A 66 -29.79 2.44 7.28
N LEU A 67 -29.21 2.69 8.46
CA LEU A 67 -27.74 2.76 8.62
C LEU A 67 -27.04 1.46 8.23
N LYS A 68 -27.60 0.29 8.57
CA LYS A 68 -27.05 -1.01 8.15
C LYS A 68 -27.10 -1.18 6.64
N HIS A 69 -28.19 -0.76 6.01
CA HIS A 69 -28.33 -0.80 4.56
C HIS A 69 -27.32 0.13 3.88
N GLU A 70 -27.21 1.36 4.36
CA GLU A 70 -26.28 2.36 3.85
C GLU A 70 -24.83 1.92 4.02
N ALA A 71 -24.47 1.37 5.19
CA ALA A 71 -23.13 0.82 5.43
C ALA A 71 -22.83 -0.37 4.51
N LYS A 72 -23.78 -1.29 4.30
CA LYS A 72 -23.61 -2.42 3.38
C LYS A 72 -23.42 -1.95 1.94
N LEU A 73 -24.15 -0.91 1.56
CA LEU A 73 -24.06 -0.31 0.23
C LEU A 73 -22.71 0.40 0.04
N ALA A 74 -22.28 1.19 1.02
CA ALA A 74 -20.99 1.86 1.04
C ALA A 74 -19.83 0.85 0.96
N VAL A 75 -19.86 -0.24 1.73
CA VAL A 75 -18.83 -1.29 1.67
C VAL A 75 -18.77 -1.94 0.28
N ARG A 76 -19.92 -2.25 -0.32
CA ARG A 76 -19.97 -2.84 -1.67
C ARG A 76 -19.36 -1.90 -2.71
N TYR A 77 -19.75 -0.64 -2.71
CA TYR A 77 -19.23 0.32 -3.68
C TYR A 77 -17.76 0.62 -3.47
N THR A 78 -17.32 0.78 -2.22
CA THR A 78 -15.91 0.96 -1.89
C THR A 78 -15.09 -0.24 -2.35
N ALA A 79 -15.54 -1.47 -2.07
CA ALA A 79 -14.86 -2.68 -2.52
C ALA A 79 -14.80 -2.77 -4.06
N SER A 80 -15.90 -2.46 -4.76
CA SER A 80 -15.92 -2.43 -6.23
C SER A 80 -14.99 -1.35 -6.79
N PHE A 81 -14.95 -0.17 -6.18
CA PHE A 81 -14.06 0.92 -6.59
C PHE A 81 -12.59 0.54 -6.44
N TRP A 82 -12.19 0.00 -5.28
CA TRP A 82 -10.82 -0.49 -5.07
C TRP A 82 -10.48 -1.67 -5.98
N GLY A 83 -11.44 -2.56 -6.24
CA GLY A 83 -11.27 -3.65 -7.21
C GLY A 83 -11.02 -3.12 -8.62
N LEU A 84 -11.77 -2.12 -9.06
CA LEU A 84 -11.59 -1.49 -10.37
C LEU A 84 -10.24 -0.76 -10.46
N LEU A 85 -9.85 -0.04 -9.41
CA LEU A 85 -8.56 0.65 -9.33
C LEU A 85 -7.40 -0.36 -9.39
N ALA A 86 -7.50 -1.48 -8.67
CA ALA A 86 -6.51 -2.55 -8.71
C ALA A 86 -6.40 -3.17 -10.12
N CYS A 87 -7.54 -3.50 -10.76
CA CYS A 87 -7.54 -4.00 -12.14
C CYS A 87 -6.90 -3.01 -13.12
N PHE A 88 -7.22 -1.72 -13.01
CA PHE A 88 -6.62 -0.68 -13.84
C PHE A 88 -5.10 -0.58 -13.63
N GLY A 89 -4.64 -0.65 -12.38
CA GLY A 89 -3.21 -0.68 -12.05
C GLY A 89 -2.49 -1.88 -12.67
N VAL A 90 -3.09 -3.07 -12.63
CA VAL A 90 -2.53 -4.28 -13.24
C VAL A 90 -2.44 -4.15 -14.77
N ILE A 91 -3.47 -3.60 -15.42
CA ILE A 91 -3.44 -3.38 -16.88
C ILE A 91 -2.31 -2.41 -17.25
N LEU A 92 -2.17 -1.29 -16.53
CA LEU A 92 -1.09 -0.33 -16.78
C LEU A 92 0.29 -0.96 -16.57
N PHE A 93 0.44 -1.81 -15.55
CA PHE A 93 1.67 -2.55 -15.30
C PHE A 93 2.04 -3.44 -16.50
N PHE A 94 1.11 -4.25 -17.01
CA PHE A 94 1.37 -5.12 -18.17
C PHE A 94 1.64 -4.34 -19.46
N VAL A 95 0.93 -3.23 -19.69
CA VAL A 95 1.21 -2.36 -20.85
C VAL A 95 2.60 -1.74 -20.74
N ASN A 96 3.04 -1.39 -19.53
CA ASN A 96 4.39 -0.88 -19.30
C ASN A 96 5.46 -1.96 -19.55
N GLU A 97 5.24 -3.19 -19.06
CA GLU A 97 6.13 -4.32 -19.31
C GLU A 97 6.24 -4.65 -20.80
N GLU A 98 5.13 -4.63 -21.54
CA GLU A 98 5.11 -4.84 -23.00
C GLU A 98 5.91 -3.74 -23.72
N ARG A 99 5.79 -2.48 -23.31
CA ARG A 99 6.59 -1.38 -23.88
C ARG A 99 8.07 -1.55 -23.60
N LEU A 100 8.44 -2.00 -22.39
CA LEU A 100 9.84 -2.28 -22.04
C LEU A 100 10.39 -3.47 -22.83
N GLU A 101 9.58 -4.48 -23.12
CA GLU A 101 9.95 -5.63 -23.95
C GLU A 101 10.21 -5.23 -25.40
N GLN A 102 9.45 -4.28 -25.93
CA GLN A 102 9.65 -3.74 -27.27
C GLN A 102 10.93 -2.89 -27.37
N GLU A 103 11.28 -2.15 -26.31
CA GLU A 103 12.46 -1.28 -26.27
C GLU A 103 13.75 -2.07 -26.03
N TYR A 104 13.70 -3.09 -25.17
CA TYR A 104 14.83 -3.95 -24.83
C TYR A 104 14.45 -5.43 -25.06
N PRO A 105 14.61 -5.93 -26.30
CA PRO A 105 14.25 -7.31 -26.62
C PRO A 105 15.15 -8.29 -25.86
N THR A 106 14.52 -9.15 -25.04
CA THR A 106 15.22 -10.15 -24.21
C THR A 106 15.05 -11.56 -24.78
N PRO A 107 16.05 -12.45 -24.67
CA PRO A 107 15.92 -13.84 -25.08
C PRO A 107 14.76 -14.56 -24.35
N HIS A 108 13.92 -15.27 -25.09
CA HIS A 108 12.79 -16.00 -24.51
C HIS A 108 13.21 -17.21 -23.66
N GLU A 109 14.43 -17.72 -23.87
CA GLU A 109 15.04 -18.79 -23.08
C GLU A 109 15.27 -18.41 -21.62
N TRP A 110 15.34 -17.11 -21.31
CA TRP A 110 15.53 -16.63 -19.95
C TRP A 110 14.24 -16.70 -19.14
N GLY A 111 14.36 -17.00 -17.85
CA GLY A 111 13.28 -16.82 -16.90
C GLY A 111 12.76 -15.38 -16.87
N TRP A 112 11.47 -15.21 -16.55
CA TRP A 112 10.81 -13.90 -16.52
C TRP A 112 11.53 -12.88 -15.61
N MET A 113 11.95 -13.31 -14.41
CA MET A 113 12.69 -12.45 -13.49
C MET A 113 14.00 -11.93 -14.09
N THR A 114 14.73 -12.79 -14.80
CA THR A 114 16.03 -12.48 -15.42
C THR A 114 15.85 -11.50 -16.57
N ARG A 115 14.79 -11.68 -17.38
CA ARG A 115 14.38 -10.68 -18.38
C ARG A 115 14.00 -9.34 -17.73
N LYS A 116 13.25 -9.39 -16.64
CA LYS A 116 12.84 -8.20 -15.90
C LYS A 116 14.05 -7.43 -15.33
N PHE A 117 15.05 -8.11 -14.79
CA PHE A 117 16.29 -7.46 -14.32
C PHE A 117 17.01 -6.68 -15.43
N LEU A 118 17.10 -7.25 -16.65
CA LEU A 118 17.71 -6.54 -17.78
C LEU A 118 16.90 -5.28 -18.14
N ARG A 119 15.57 -5.42 -18.26
CA ARG A 119 14.67 -4.31 -18.60
C ARG A 119 14.71 -3.21 -17.55
N ASP A 120 14.60 -3.57 -16.27
CA ASP A 120 14.62 -2.62 -15.17
C ASP A 120 15.99 -1.93 -15.04
N SER A 121 17.09 -2.65 -15.27
CA SER A 121 18.44 -2.07 -15.27
C SER A 121 18.64 -1.07 -16.43
N ASN A 122 18.22 -1.43 -17.65
CA ASN A 122 18.27 -0.55 -18.81
C ASN A 122 17.35 0.68 -18.64
N ASN A 123 16.15 0.51 -18.10
CA ASN A 123 15.24 1.62 -17.76
C ASN A 123 15.82 2.56 -16.70
N SER A 124 16.62 2.04 -15.76
CA SER A 124 17.29 2.85 -14.72
C SER A 124 18.48 3.64 -15.27
N LYS A 125 19.16 3.08 -16.27
CA LYS A 125 20.25 3.73 -17.02
C LYS A 125 19.74 4.82 -17.97
N THR A 126 18.56 4.66 -18.55
CA THR A 126 17.94 5.66 -19.46
C THR A 126 16.49 5.92 -19.07
N PRO A 127 16.27 6.56 -17.91
CA PRO A 127 14.92 6.82 -17.44
C PRO A 127 14.30 7.98 -18.22
N LYS A 128 13.00 7.86 -18.51
CA LYS A 128 12.22 8.91 -19.19
C LYS A 128 12.19 10.24 -18.42
N ASN A 129 12.44 10.19 -17.11
CA ASN A 129 12.44 11.34 -16.21
C ASN A 129 13.81 12.07 -16.15
N GLY A 130 14.85 11.55 -16.81
CA GLY A 130 16.17 12.19 -16.92
C GLY A 130 17.15 11.95 -15.76
N GLU A 131 16.67 11.54 -14.58
CA GLU A 131 17.52 11.22 -13.43
C GLU A 131 18.03 9.77 -13.49
N VAL A 132 19.29 9.59 -13.89
CA VAL A 132 19.91 8.26 -14.02
C VAL A 132 20.31 7.71 -12.66
N ASN A 133 19.77 6.56 -12.27
CA ASN A 133 20.14 5.86 -11.04
C ASN A 133 21.15 4.75 -11.35
N TRP A 134 22.43 5.12 -11.40
CA TRP A 134 23.55 4.20 -11.62
C TRP A 134 23.67 3.09 -10.56
N PRO A 135 23.56 3.38 -9.24
CA PRO A 135 23.57 2.35 -8.20
C PRO A 135 22.55 1.24 -8.43
N TRP A 136 21.30 1.63 -8.70
CA TRP A 136 20.23 0.66 -8.92
C TRP A 136 20.42 -0.11 -10.22
N SER A 137 20.85 0.55 -11.29
CA SER A 137 21.17 -0.12 -12.56
C SER A 137 22.28 -1.16 -12.38
N PHE A 138 23.34 -0.83 -11.65
CA PHE A 138 24.44 -1.73 -11.34
C PHE A 138 23.99 -2.94 -10.50
N GLU A 139 23.23 -2.72 -9.42
CA GLU A 139 22.74 -3.82 -8.57
C GLU A 139 21.88 -4.82 -9.36
N LEU A 140 20.96 -4.31 -10.19
CA LEU A 140 20.12 -5.15 -11.03
C LEU A 140 20.94 -5.90 -12.09
N ALA A 141 21.91 -5.23 -12.74
CA ALA A 141 22.78 -5.84 -13.74
C ALA A 141 23.71 -6.90 -13.13
N ARG A 142 24.27 -6.63 -11.94
CA ARG A 142 25.06 -7.61 -11.18
C ARG A 142 24.21 -8.81 -10.79
N GLY A 143 23.01 -8.57 -10.24
CA GLY A 143 22.07 -9.64 -9.91
C GLY A 143 21.65 -10.47 -11.12
N LEU A 144 21.50 -9.84 -12.29
CA LEU A 144 21.24 -10.50 -13.56
C LEU A 144 22.36 -11.47 -13.94
N VAL A 145 23.62 -10.99 -13.97
CA VAL A 145 24.77 -11.84 -14.32
C VAL A 145 24.90 -13.02 -13.37
N LEU A 146 24.78 -12.79 -12.06
CA LEU A 146 24.83 -13.87 -11.06
C LEU A 146 23.73 -14.93 -11.27
N ARG A 147 22.54 -14.53 -11.70
CA ARG A 147 21.45 -15.48 -12.01
C ARG A 147 21.69 -16.27 -13.30
N LEU A 148 22.33 -15.65 -14.29
CA LEU A 148 22.71 -16.30 -15.55
C LEU A 148 23.88 -17.27 -15.36
N GLU A 149 24.71 -17.07 -14.34
CA GLU A 149 25.79 -17.99 -13.97
C GLU A 149 25.34 -19.08 -12.99
N ASP A 150 24.21 -18.92 -12.29
CA ASP A 150 23.70 -19.90 -11.34
C ASP A 150 23.02 -21.09 -12.07
N PRO A 151 23.56 -22.33 -11.96
CA PRO A 151 22.99 -23.50 -12.62
C PRO A 151 21.60 -23.88 -12.11
N LYS A 152 21.19 -23.41 -10.91
CA LYS A 152 19.86 -23.71 -10.34
C LYS A 152 18.75 -22.85 -10.94
N VAL A 153 19.09 -21.75 -11.60
CA VAL A 153 18.14 -20.74 -12.04
C VAL A 153 18.08 -20.69 -13.57
N ASP A 154 18.93 -19.88 -14.21
CA ASP A 154 18.96 -19.70 -15.67
C ASP A 154 20.31 -20.11 -16.29
N GLY A 155 21.31 -20.43 -15.46
CA GLY A 155 22.66 -20.82 -15.86
C GLY A 155 22.84 -22.31 -16.17
N GLN A 156 21.76 -23.06 -16.42
CA GLN A 156 21.87 -24.48 -16.73
C GLN A 156 22.74 -24.69 -17.99
N GLY A 157 23.86 -25.40 -17.86
CA GLY A 157 24.81 -25.63 -18.96
C GLY A 157 25.86 -24.53 -19.15
N VAL A 158 25.93 -23.54 -18.26
CA VAL A 158 27.06 -22.61 -18.15
C VAL A 158 28.11 -23.25 -17.25
N THR A 159 29.35 -23.36 -17.73
CA THR A 159 30.45 -23.95 -16.96
C THR A 159 31.49 -22.88 -16.62
N LYS A 160 31.87 -22.78 -15.35
CA LYS A 160 32.93 -21.85 -14.93
C LYS A 160 34.27 -22.39 -15.44
N LEU A 161 35.00 -21.58 -16.19
CA LEU A 161 36.31 -21.94 -16.75
C LEU A 161 37.40 -21.98 -15.68
N THR A 162 37.18 -21.31 -14.55
CA THR A 162 38.16 -21.16 -13.49
C THR A 162 37.48 -21.07 -12.14
N ASP A 163 37.90 -21.94 -11.23
CA ASP A 163 37.51 -21.95 -9.82
C ASP A 163 38.41 -21.08 -8.94
N ARG A 164 39.43 -20.43 -9.54
CA ARG A 164 40.27 -19.48 -8.83
C ARG A 164 39.44 -18.26 -8.49
N VAL A 165 39.29 -18.06 -7.19
CA VAL A 165 38.72 -16.85 -6.62
C VAL A 165 39.82 -15.79 -6.66
N ASP A 166 39.52 -14.66 -7.28
CA ASP A 166 40.39 -13.49 -7.22
C ASP A 166 40.46 -13.00 -5.76
N PRO A 167 41.64 -12.97 -5.12
CA PRO A 167 41.78 -12.50 -3.74
C PRO A 167 41.41 -11.01 -3.58
N GLU A 168 41.39 -10.22 -4.66
CA GLU A 168 41.02 -8.80 -4.64
C GLU A 168 39.52 -8.57 -4.88
N ALA A 169 38.76 -9.59 -5.27
CA ALA A 169 37.31 -9.45 -5.49
C ALA A 169 36.59 -9.18 -4.16
N GLU A 170 35.74 -8.14 -4.14
CA GLU A 170 34.90 -7.79 -2.99
C GLU A 170 34.06 -9.00 -2.53
N ILE A 171 33.58 -9.80 -3.49
CA ILE A 171 32.79 -10.99 -3.23
C ILE A 171 33.39 -12.18 -4.00
N PRO A 172 33.79 -13.24 -3.30
CA PRO A 172 34.51 -14.35 -3.91
C PRO A 172 33.63 -15.12 -4.90
N GLY A 173 34.12 -15.30 -6.13
CA GLY A 173 33.51 -16.15 -7.15
C GLY A 173 32.41 -15.50 -8.00
N GLU A 174 32.26 -14.17 -7.93
CA GLU A 174 31.42 -13.37 -8.83
C GLU A 174 32.17 -13.02 -10.12
N PHE A 175 31.46 -12.98 -11.25
CA PHE A 175 32.02 -12.64 -12.57
C PHE A 175 33.20 -13.53 -13.00
N ASN A 176 33.19 -14.80 -12.57
CA ASN A 176 34.19 -15.75 -13.02
C ASN A 176 34.01 -16.00 -14.53
N PRO A 177 35.11 -16.14 -15.30
CA PRO A 177 35.01 -16.47 -16.72
C PRO A 177 34.21 -17.77 -16.90
N CYS A 178 33.16 -17.70 -17.72
CA CYS A 178 32.27 -18.82 -17.99
C CYS A 178 32.34 -19.23 -19.46
N ASP A 179 32.33 -20.53 -19.73
CA ASP A 179 32.09 -21.07 -21.07
C ASP A 179 30.58 -21.10 -21.34
N ILE A 180 30.19 -20.32 -22.34
CA ILE A 180 28.81 -20.16 -22.81
C ILE A 180 28.63 -20.72 -24.23
N SER A 181 29.64 -21.39 -24.79
CA SER A 181 29.65 -21.88 -26.18
C SER A 181 28.50 -22.82 -26.51
N GLY A 182 28.01 -23.58 -25.52
CA GLY A 182 26.86 -24.48 -25.65
C GLY A 182 25.48 -23.81 -25.67
N LYS A 183 25.39 -22.48 -25.47
CA LYS A 183 24.13 -21.72 -25.45
C LYS A 183 23.77 -21.19 -26.84
N SER A 184 22.49 -20.89 -27.04
CA SER A 184 22.01 -20.26 -28.27
C SER A 184 22.67 -18.89 -28.48
N GLU A 185 22.63 -18.39 -29.72
CA GLU A 185 23.21 -17.10 -30.05
C GLU A 185 22.49 -15.95 -29.33
N GLU A 186 21.16 -15.99 -29.26
CA GLU A 186 20.36 -14.98 -28.55
C GLU A 186 20.71 -14.93 -27.07
N TRP A 187 20.84 -16.10 -26.43
CA TRP A 187 21.25 -16.19 -25.04
C TRP A 187 22.64 -15.58 -24.83
N ARG A 188 23.61 -15.92 -25.69
CA ARG A 188 24.98 -15.38 -25.60
C ARG A 188 25.02 -13.87 -25.81
N ARG A 189 24.28 -13.33 -26.78
CA ARG A 189 24.17 -11.88 -27.02
C ARG A 189 23.63 -11.16 -25.80
N GLY A 190 22.54 -11.66 -25.21
CA GLY A 190 21.97 -11.09 -23.99
C GLY A 190 22.93 -11.17 -22.80
N TYR A 191 23.68 -12.27 -22.67
CA TYR A 191 24.69 -12.42 -21.61
C TYR A 191 25.82 -11.38 -21.74
N PHE A 192 26.33 -11.17 -22.95
CA PHE A 192 27.31 -10.11 -23.20
C PHE A 192 26.74 -8.72 -22.92
N GLU A 193 25.49 -8.45 -23.30
CA GLU A 193 24.81 -7.19 -22.96
C GLU A 193 24.73 -6.99 -21.45
N ALA A 194 24.35 -8.03 -20.69
CA ALA A 194 24.26 -8.00 -19.24
C ALA A 194 25.60 -7.69 -18.57
N ILE A 195 26.69 -8.35 -19.01
CA ILE A 195 28.05 -8.07 -18.51
C ILE A 195 28.47 -6.65 -18.83
N MET A 196 28.26 -6.20 -20.07
CA MET A 196 28.62 -4.83 -20.48
C MET A 196 27.82 -3.79 -19.68
N LEU A 197 26.57 -4.07 -19.37
CA LEU A 197 25.72 -3.21 -18.54
C LEU A 197 26.23 -3.16 -17.09
N ALA A 198 26.60 -4.31 -16.53
CA ALA A 198 27.19 -4.40 -15.19
C ALA A 198 28.54 -3.65 -15.11
N ALA A 199 29.41 -3.84 -16.12
CA ALA A 199 30.69 -3.13 -16.22
C ALA A 199 30.49 -1.61 -16.29
N LYS A 200 29.56 -1.14 -17.15
CA LYS A 200 29.22 0.28 -17.25
C LYS A 200 28.67 0.83 -15.93
N GLY A 201 27.80 0.08 -15.26
CA GLY A 201 27.30 0.44 -13.93
C GLY A 201 28.44 0.57 -12.92
N ALA A 202 29.38 -0.39 -12.92
CA ALA A 202 30.54 -0.39 -12.03
C ALA A 202 31.44 0.83 -12.25
N GLU A 203 31.69 1.23 -13.50
CA GLU A 203 32.48 2.44 -13.82
C GLU A 203 31.88 3.71 -13.19
N HIS A 204 30.56 3.83 -13.14
CA HIS A 204 29.89 5.00 -12.57
C HIS A 204 29.78 4.95 -11.04
N VAL A 205 29.86 3.75 -10.47
CA VAL A 205 29.74 3.49 -9.03
C VAL A 205 31.12 3.22 -8.41
N ASP A 206 32.20 3.46 -9.17
CA ASP A 206 33.56 3.27 -8.69
C ASP A 206 33.86 4.19 -7.49
N GLY A 207 34.45 3.63 -6.44
CA GLY A 207 34.71 4.30 -5.16
C GLY A 207 33.47 4.55 -4.29
N TRP A 208 32.28 4.09 -4.67
CA TRP A 208 31.10 4.16 -3.82
C TRP A 208 31.13 3.09 -2.73
N VAL A 209 30.39 3.33 -1.64
CA VAL A 209 30.36 2.44 -0.49
C VAL A 209 29.03 1.70 -0.46
N ARG A 210 29.09 0.39 -0.22
CA ARG A 210 27.91 -0.46 -0.04
C ARG A 210 27.65 -0.69 1.45
N ASP A 211 26.45 -0.31 1.91
CA ASP A 211 25.97 -0.66 3.25
C ASP A 211 25.51 -2.13 3.25
N LEU A 212 26.21 -3.00 3.98
CA LEU A 212 25.89 -4.43 4.09
C LEU A 212 24.58 -4.70 4.84
N ALA A 213 24.15 -3.80 5.73
CA ALA A 213 22.94 -3.98 6.54
C ALA A 213 21.67 -3.66 5.73
N ARG A 214 21.74 -2.64 4.88
CA ARG A 214 20.61 -2.18 4.06
C ARG A 214 20.70 -2.60 2.60
N ASN A 215 21.86 -3.09 2.16
CA ASN A 215 22.19 -3.37 0.78
C ASN A 215 21.90 -2.17 -0.13
N ILE A 216 22.44 -1.01 0.24
CA ILE A 216 22.31 0.23 -0.52
C ILE A 216 23.71 0.73 -0.85
N ILE A 217 23.92 1.08 -2.11
CA ILE A 217 25.14 1.73 -2.56
C ILE A 217 24.98 3.25 -2.46
N SER A 218 25.92 3.91 -1.81
CA SER A 218 25.89 5.36 -1.54
C SER A 218 27.24 6.00 -1.86
N PRO A 219 27.25 7.27 -2.31
CA PRO A 219 28.49 8.00 -2.51
C PRO A 219 29.26 8.11 -1.18
N PRO A 220 30.60 8.06 -1.20
CA PRO A 220 31.40 8.06 0.02
C PRO A 220 31.26 9.37 0.83
N GLU A 221 30.84 10.46 0.19
CA GLU A 221 30.64 11.78 0.81
C GLU A 221 29.51 11.79 1.86
N PHE A 222 28.51 10.91 1.68
CA PHE A 222 27.35 10.79 2.56
C PHE A 222 27.50 9.69 3.61
N VAL A 223 28.58 8.91 3.55
CA VAL A 223 28.80 7.76 4.45
C VAL A 223 29.82 8.13 5.52
N ILE A 224 29.44 7.93 6.78
CA ILE A 224 30.37 8.08 7.90
C ILE A 224 31.39 6.95 7.90
N GLY A 225 32.67 7.29 7.91
CA GLY A 225 33.76 6.32 7.92
C GLY A 225 35.07 6.89 8.44
N PRO A 226 36.11 6.06 8.62
CA PRO A 226 37.43 6.53 9.04
C PRO A 226 38.03 7.58 8.09
N SER A 227 37.74 7.47 6.80
CA SER A 227 38.13 8.42 5.75
C SER A 227 37.21 9.66 5.69
N ASN A 228 35.97 9.57 6.19
CA ASN A 228 34.98 10.65 6.19
C ASN A 228 34.27 10.76 7.55
N PRO A 229 34.90 11.39 8.57
CA PRO A 229 34.34 11.47 9.92
C PRO A 229 33.17 12.46 10.04
N ARG A 230 32.97 13.35 9.05
CA ARG A 230 31.89 14.34 9.02
C ARG A 230 31.26 14.37 7.62
N PRO A 231 30.32 13.46 7.33
CA PRO A 231 29.66 13.43 6.03
C PRO A 231 28.84 14.69 5.80
N THR A 232 28.70 15.08 4.53
CA THR A 232 27.80 16.16 4.14
C THR A 232 26.35 15.71 4.30
N PRO A 233 25.45 16.57 4.84
CA PRO A 233 24.04 16.25 5.00
C PRO A 233 23.28 16.19 3.67
#